data_AF-A0A7X6SFQ4-F1
#
_entry.id   AF-A0A7X6SFQ4-F1
#
_cell.length_a   1.000
_cell.length_b   1.000
_cell.length_c   1.000
_cell.angle_alpha   90.00
_cell.angle_beta   90.00
_cell.angle_gamma   90.00
#
_symmetry.space_group_name_H-M   'P 1'
#
loop_
_entity.id
_entity.type
_entity.pdbx_description
1 polymer ?
#
loop_
_entity_poly.entity_id
_entity_poly.type
_entity_poly.pdbx_seq_one_letter_code
_entity_poly.pdbx_strand_id
1 'polypeptide(L)'
;VLDRYLADNTAEQFIDEYLAPFARAYLQASEAGNDVSPQTDRILDLLRQYPSEEWMPVAMWVLTQPLSDVQRNDALSGLERVFGVYTAAGVSADQRSVRVVQLLRALQDAQSDARRGDTALANAFRIPDDIRQRAILRIKGSLPTSKVRKILLLRAHYAQLGALELPPRQLGIAQLLPSDAMPGVATNVDREQWVGRLGTLALVRGESIKADRAGSWEHIRQRIVPQAGMSPSIVTDLSNIDELTSEALSTRHEEIVRLIARFWDIVHDSDGVDLPALTEGELVRSTVGGNSLARSRRILLSDVVARGLLSPGDELVWARPTKGDEFRVTVTGAGQLQLKNGTTVNSPTAACEAVAGSRAAALDVWKRSSDGQSLRSLWKTYARRFAR
;
A
#
# COMPACT_ATOMS: atom_id res chain seq x y z
N VAL A 1 12.95 3.27 -34.99
CA VAL A 1 13.93 4.06 -34.20
C VAL A 1 15.22 4.18 -34.98
N LEU A 2 15.86 3.06 -35.39
CA LEU A 2 17.08 3.09 -36.20
C LEU A 2 16.95 3.89 -37.50
N ASP A 3 15.97 3.59 -38.36
CA ASP A 3 15.85 4.26 -39.67
C ASP A 3 15.67 5.77 -39.56
N ARG A 4 14.98 6.23 -38.50
CA ARG A 4 14.75 7.65 -38.24
C ARG A 4 15.99 8.33 -37.65
N TYR A 5 16.79 7.61 -36.87
CA TYR A 5 18.03 8.14 -36.29
C TYR A 5 19.13 8.26 -37.35
N LEU A 6 19.27 7.21 -38.17
CA LEU A 6 20.26 7.15 -39.26
C LEU A 6 19.94 8.09 -40.44
N ALA A 7 18.77 8.72 -40.44
CA ALA A 7 18.46 9.80 -41.39
C ALA A 7 19.31 11.05 -41.12
N ASP A 8 19.65 11.30 -39.86
CA ASP A 8 20.32 12.52 -39.41
C ASP A 8 21.71 12.26 -38.79
N ASN A 9 22.10 10.98 -38.58
CA ASN A 9 23.31 10.58 -37.87
C ASN A 9 24.01 9.39 -38.52
N THR A 10 25.30 9.20 -38.25
CA THR A 10 26.08 8.06 -38.74
C THR A 10 25.85 6.80 -37.89
N ALA A 11 26.21 5.65 -38.45
CA ALA A 11 26.21 4.39 -37.71
C ALA A 11 27.20 4.40 -36.53
N GLU A 12 28.34 5.08 -36.67
CA GLU A 12 29.33 5.27 -35.60
C GLU A 12 28.73 6.09 -34.44
N GLN A 13 28.06 7.20 -34.74
CA GLN A 13 27.34 8.00 -33.74
C GLN A 13 26.26 7.17 -33.03
N PHE A 14 25.54 6.30 -33.75
CA PHE A 14 24.58 5.40 -33.11
C PHE A 14 25.26 4.45 -32.11
N ILE A 15 26.43 3.90 -32.46
CA ILE A 15 27.16 2.98 -31.58
C ILE A 15 27.63 3.72 -30.31
N ASP A 16 28.28 4.86 -30.48
CA ASP A 16 28.94 5.57 -29.39
C ASP A 16 27.95 6.31 -28.47
N GLU A 17 26.89 6.89 -29.04
CA GLU A 17 25.94 7.72 -28.30
C GLU A 17 24.74 6.92 -27.74
N TYR A 18 24.42 5.76 -28.33
CA TYR A 18 23.26 4.96 -27.90
C TYR A 18 23.64 3.52 -27.53
N LEU A 19 24.20 2.74 -28.45
CA LEU A 19 24.36 1.30 -28.22
C LEU A 19 25.32 1.01 -27.05
N ALA A 20 26.52 1.59 -27.05
CA ALA A 20 27.54 1.33 -26.04
C ALA A 20 27.16 1.87 -24.65
N PRO A 21 26.58 3.08 -24.48
CA PRO A 21 26.06 3.53 -23.20
C PRO A 21 24.98 2.62 -22.63
N PHE A 22 23.99 2.21 -23.44
CA PHE A 22 22.92 1.33 -22.97
C PHE A 22 23.42 -0.10 -22.70
N ALA A 23 24.39 -0.61 -23.46
CA ALA A 23 25.01 -1.91 -23.16
C ALA A 23 25.74 -1.90 -21.81
N ARG A 24 26.49 -0.84 -21.50
CA ARG A 24 27.11 -0.65 -20.18
C ARG A 24 26.07 -0.55 -19.07
N ALA A 25 25.03 0.26 -19.28
CA ALA A 25 23.94 0.40 -18.31
C ALA A 25 23.20 -0.92 -18.05
N TYR A 26 23.04 -1.78 -19.06
CA TYR A 26 22.49 -3.12 -18.89
C TYR A 26 23.38 -3.96 -17.96
N LEU A 27 24.70 -4.00 -18.20
CA LEU A 27 25.65 -4.74 -17.35
C LEU A 27 25.67 -4.21 -15.92
N GLN A 28 25.65 -2.89 -15.74
CA GLN A 28 25.56 -2.25 -14.43
C GLN A 28 24.28 -2.66 -13.67
N ALA A 29 23.15 -2.74 -14.38
CA ALA A 29 21.87 -3.10 -13.79
C ALA A 29 21.72 -4.62 -13.53
N SER A 30 22.24 -5.48 -14.41
CA SER A 30 22.07 -6.94 -14.33
C SER A 30 23.02 -7.62 -13.36
N GLU A 31 24.20 -7.05 -13.09
CA GLU A 31 25.27 -7.68 -12.31
C GLU A 31 25.80 -6.76 -11.20
N ALA A 32 26.20 -7.36 -10.08
CA ALA A 32 26.70 -6.62 -8.92
C ALA A 32 28.14 -6.13 -9.13
N GLY A 33 28.47 -4.97 -8.54
CA GLY A 33 29.83 -4.43 -8.52
C GLY A 33 30.32 -3.81 -9.84
N ASN A 34 29.44 -3.58 -10.81
CA ASN A 34 29.80 -3.00 -12.10
C ASN A 34 29.78 -1.46 -12.05
N ASP A 35 30.95 -0.83 -11.89
CA ASP A 35 31.23 0.61 -12.14
C ASP A 35 30.11 1.60 -11.73
N VAL A 36 29.56 1.41 -10.53
CA VAL A 36 28.57 2.29 -9.91
C VAL A 36 28.91 2.49 -8.43
N SER A 37 28.32 3.52 -7.81
CA SER A 37 28.51 3.74 -6.37
C SER A 37 28.00 2.56 -5.55
N PRO A 38 28.57 2.26 -4.35
CA PRO A 38 28.09 1.19 -3.50
C PRO A 38 26.61 1.31 -3.11
N GLN A 39 26.09 2.53 -2.98
CA GLN A 39 24.67 2.76 -2.68
C GLN A 39 23.78 2.48 -3.89
N THR A 40 24.21 2.87 -5.09
CA THR A 40 23.52 2.54 -6.34
C THR A 40 23.43 1.03 -6.53
N ASP A 41 24.54 0.31 -6.32
CA ASP A 41 24.57 -1.15 -6.46
C ASP A 41 23.62 -1.84 -5.47
N ARG A 42 23.54 -1.36 -4.23
CA ARG A 42 22.58 -1.87 -3.23
C ARG A 42 21.12 -1.68 -3.66
N ILE A 43 20.77 -0.57 -4.31
CA ILE A 43 19.41 -0.33 -4.81
C ILE A 43 19.13 -1.22 -6.02
N LEU A 44 20.11 -1.40 -6.93
CA LEU A 44 20.00 -2.33 -8.05
C LEU A 44 19.83 -3.77 -7.57
N ASP A 45 20.50 -4.17 -6.50
CA ASP A 45 20.29 -5.46 -5.84
C ASP A 45 18.85 -5.67 -5.36
N LEU A 46 18.15 -4.61 -4.92
CA LEU A 46 16.73 -4.69 -4.57
C LEU A 46 15.88 -5.02 -5.80
N LEU A 47 16.19 -4.41 -6.95
CA LEU A 47 15.50 -4.61 -8.21
C LEU A 47 15.77 -6.00 -8.81
N ARG A 48 17.02 -6.47 -8.74
CA ARG A 48 17.44 -7.82 -9.18
C ARG A 48 16.73 -8.96 -8.43
N GLN A 49 16.18 -8.70 -7.25
CA GLN A 49 15.45 -9.72 -6.48
C GLN A 49 14.05 -10.03 -7.07
N TYR A 50 13.49 -9.14 -7.89
CA TYR A 50 12.20 -9.40 -8.52
C TYR A 50 12.32 -10.49 -9.59
N PRO A 51 11.29 -11.33 -9.76
CA PRO A 51 11.32 -12.42 -10.73
C PRO A 51 11.24 -11.95 -12.20
N SER A 52 10.94 -10.68 -12.42
CA SER A 52 10.69 -10.12 -13.74
C SER A 52 11.49 -8.83 -13.93
N GLU A 53 11.81 -8.51 -15.17
CA GLU A 53 12.80 -7.50 -15.55
C GLU A 53 12.15 -6.26 -16.20
N GLU A 54 10.85 -6.06 -16.06
CA GLU A 54 10.17 -4.91 -16.69
C GLU A 54 10.72 -3.57 -16.15
N TRP A 55 11.35 -3.56 -14.97
CA TRP A 55 12.02 -2.39 -14.41
C TRP A 55 13.31 -1.99 -15.15
N MET A 56 13.94 -2.93 -15.87
CA MET A 56 15.27 -2.77 -16.47
C MET A 56 15.39 -1.56 -17.40
N PRO A 57 14.44 -1.28 -18.31
CA PRO A 57 14.56 -0.13 -19.22
C PRO A 57 14.64 1.22 -18.50
N VAL A 58 13.94 1.39 -17.37
CA VAL A 58 14.00 2.62 -16.58
C VAL A 58 15.35 2.71 -15.86
N ALA A 59 15.81 1.62 -15.25
CA ALA A 59 17.12 1.59 -14.59
C ALA A 59 18.25 1.90 -15.58
N MET A 60 18.24 1.27 -16.76
CA MET A 60 19.21 1.53 -17.82
C MET A 60 19.21 3.00 -18.24
N TRP A 61 18.03 3.60 -18.46
CA TRP A 61 17.94 5.02 -18.80
C TRP A 61 18.51 5.91 -17.70
N VAL A 62 18.18 5.64 -16.42
CA VAL A 62 18.72 6.40 -15.28
C VAL A 62 20.25 6.31 -15.20
N LEU A 63 20.82 5.15 -15.50
CA LEU A 63 22.26 4.91 -15.48
C LEU A 63 23.00 5.61 -16.63
N THR A 64 22.36 5.78 -17.80
CA THR A 64 22.96 6.53 -18.91
C THR A 64 22.88 8.05 -18.77
N GLN A 65 22.03 8.55 -17.86
CA GLN A 65 21.89 9.99 -17.66
C GLN A 65 23.04 10.59 -16.83
N PRO A 66 23.45 11.84 -17.12
CA PRO A 66 24.48 12.56 -16.36
C PRO A 66 23.92 13.09 -15.03
N LEU A 67 23.42 12.19 -14.17
CA LEU A 67 22.87 12.48 -12.85
C LEU A 67 23.96 12.46 -11.77
N SER A 68 23.80 13.27 -10.73
CA SER A 68 24.54 13.07 -9.48
C SER A 68 24.15 11.74 -8.82
N ASP A 69 25.00 11.20 -7.95
CA ASP A 69 24.70 9.95 -7.23
C ASP A 69 23.42 10.05 -6.40
N VAL A 70 23.14 11.21 -5.80
CA VAL A 70 21.90 11.45 -5.04
C VAL A 70 20.69 11.32 -5.95
N GLN A 71 20.66 12.06 -7.07
CA GLN A 71 19.55 12.01 -8.03
C GLN A 71 19.35 10.61 -8.63
N ARG A 72 20.46 9.92 -8.93
CA ARG A 72 20.43 8.53 -9.43
C ARG A 72 19.82 7.60 -8.40
N ASN A 73 20.26 7.69 -7.15
CA ASN A 73 19.77 6.86 -6.05
C ASN A 73 18.29 7.15 -5.75
N ASP A 74 17.85 8.41 -5.80
CA ASP A 74 16.45 8.80 -5.63
C ASP A 74 15.57 8.23 -6.75
N ALA A 75 16.00 8.33 -8.01
CA ALA A 75 15.27 7.78 -9.15
C ALA A 75 15.17 6.24 -9.09
N LEU A 76 16.26 5.55 -8.77
CA LEU A 76 16.26 4.08 -8.64
C LEU A 76 15.47 3.61 -7.41
N SER A 77 15.51 4.34 -6.30
CA SER A 77 14.69 4.04 -5.11
C SER A 77 13.20 4.27 -5.40
N GLY A 78 12.86 5.33 -6.14
CA GLY A 78 11.50 5.56 -6.64
C GLY A 78 11.03 4.44 -7.56
N LEU A 79 11.90 3.93 -8.44
CA LEU A 79 11.62 2.78 -9.29
C LEU A 79 11.38 1.51 -8.47
N GLU A 80 12.24 1.22 -7.48
CA GLU A 80 12.06 0.08 -6.55
C GLU A 80 10.70 0.15 -5.85
N ARG A 81 10.36 1.33 -5.33
CA ARG A 81 9.10 1.58 -4.65
C ARG A 81 7.90 1.31 -5.55
N VAL A 82 7.86 1.92 -6.75
CA VAL A 82 6.74 1.73 -7.70
C VAL A 82 6.64 0.27 -8.10
N PHE A 83 7.75 -0.33 -8.51
CA PHE A 83 7.77 -1.70 -9.02
C PHE A 83 7.42 -2.73 -7.93
N GLY A 84 7.96 -2.53 -6.73
CA GLY A 84 7.70 -3.37 -5.56
C GLY A 84 6.23 -3.34 -5.12
N VAL A 85 5.63 -2.17 -5.03
CA VAL A 85 4.23 -2.03 -4.64
C VAL A 85 3.29 -2.60 -5.70
N TYR A 86 3.57 -2.40 -6.99
CA TYR A 86 2.78 -3.00 -8.06
C TYR A 86 2.89 -4.54 -8.06
N THR A 87 4.07 -5.07 -7.77
CA THR A 87 4.30 -6.52 -7.62
C THR A 87 3.53 -7.07 -6.41
N ALA A 88 3.59 -6.39 -5.26
CA ALA A 88 2.85 -6.78 -4.06
C ALA A 88 1.34 -6.70 -4.25
N ALA A 89 0.86 -5.68 -4.98
CA ALA A 89 -0.55 -5.54 -5.40
C ALA A 89 -1.00 -6.61 -6.40
N GLY A 90 -0.10 -7.47 -6.89
CA GLY A 90 -0.44 -8.53 -7.85
C GLY A 90 -0.91 -7.98 -9.19
N VAL A 91 -0.47 -6.78 -9.57
CA VAL A 91 -0.72 -6.21 -10.90
C VAL A 91 -0.06 -7.10 -11.95
N SER A 92 -0.72 -7.36 -13.07
CA SER A 92 -0.17 -8.24 -14.13
C SER A 92 1.11 -7.67 -14.74
N ALA A 93 1.95 -8.55 -15.32
CA ALA A 93 3.17 -8.13 -16.01
C ALA A 93 2.90 -7.07 -17.08
N ASP A 94 1.85 -7.25 -17.89
CA ASP A 94 1.46 -6.29 -18.94
C ASP A 94 1.14 -4.91 -18.37
N GLN A 95 0.36 -4.85 -17.28
CA GLN A 95 0.00 -3.59 -16.63
C GLN A 95 1.20 -2.94 -15.93
N ARG A 96 2.13 -3.74 -15.39
CA ARG A 96 3.40 -3.23 -14.85
C ARG A 96 4.27 -2.65 -15.96
N SER A 97 4.39 -3.32 -17.11
CA SER A 97 5.11 -2.80 -18.29
C SER A 97 4.54 -1.46 -18.76
N VAL A 98 3.21 -1.33 -18.83
CA VAL A 98 2.57 -0.04 -19.14
C VAL A 98 2.96 1.04 -18.13
N ARG A 99 2.97 0.70 -16.83
CA ARG A 99 3.39 1.64 -15.78
C ARG A 99 4.85 2.04 -15.91
N VAL A 100 5.75 1.09 -16.19
CA VAL A 100 7.18 1.35 -16.43
C VAL A 100 7.37 2.28 -17.62
N VAL A 101 6.68 2.04 -18.74
CA VAL A 101 6.77 2.91 -19.92
C VAL A 101 6.28 4.33 -19.63
N GLN A 102 5.19 4.47 -18.86
CA GLN A 102 4.71 5.78 -18.40
C GLN A 102 5.74 6.50 -17.52
N LEU A 103 6.39 5.75 -16.61
CA LEU A 103 7.45 6.28 -15.76
C LEU A 103 8.65 6.76 -16.60
N LEU A 104 9.10 5.95 -17.56
CA LEU A 104 10.20 6.31 -18.46
C LEU A 104 9.91 7.59 -19.25
N ARG A 105 8.69 7.70 -19.81
CA ARG A 105 8.27 8.91 -20.53
C ARG A 105 8.28 10.14 -19.63
N ALA A 106 7.71 10.02 -18.42
CA ALA A 106 7.67 11.13 -17.48
C ALA A 106 9.08 11.58 -17.03
N LEU A 107 10.02 10.64 -16.90
CA LEU A 107 11.42 10.92 -16.62
C LEU A 107 12.09 11.68 -17.78
N GLN A 108 11.86 11.26 -19.03
CA GLN A 108 12.35 11.92 -20.23
C GLN A 108 11.79 13.34 -20.39
N ASP A 109 10.49 13.51 -20.12
CA ASP A 109 9.83 14.82 -20.16
C ASP A 109 10.38 15.76 -19.09
N ALA A 110 10.59 15.25 -17.87
CA ALA A 110 11.15 16.02 -16.76
C ALA A 110 12.58 16.51 -17.02
N GLN A 111 13.39 15.71 -17.72
CA GLN A 111 14.74 16.10 -18.14
C GLN A 111 14.72 17.24 -19.16
N SER A 112 13.72 17.26 -20.05
CA SER A 112 13.63 18.24 -21.14
C SER A 112 13.15 19.62 -20.67
N ASP A 113 12.43 19.70 -19.54
CA ASP A 113 11.89 20.94 -18.96
C ASP A 113 12.16 21.04 -17.46
N ALA A 114 13.34 21.54 -17.10
CA ALA A 114 13.81 21.66 -15.71
C ALA A 114 12.87 22.48 -14.80
N ARG A 115 12.03 23.38 -15.34
CA ARG A 115 11.07 24.17 -14.54
C ARG A 115 9.83 23.38 -14.15
N ARG A 116 9.49 22.31 -14.88
CA ARG A 116 8.41 21.36 -14.58
C ARG A 116 8.91 20.03 -14.01
N GLY A 117 10.23 19.80 -14.05
CA GLY A 117 10.89 18.54 -13.73
C GLY A 117 10.54 17.99 -12.35
N ASP A 118 10.65 18.78 -11.28
CA ASP A 118 10.47 18.29 -9.91
C ASP A 118 9.04 17.79 -9.64
N THR A 119 8.03 18.52 -10.13
CA THR A 119 6.62 18.12 -9.96
C THR A 119 6.25 16.97 -10.88
N ALA A 120 6.81 16.91 -12.09
CA ALA A 120 6.64 15.79 -13.00
C ALA A 120 7.24 14.51 -12.42
N LEU A 121 8.44 14.59 -11.83
CA LEU A 121 9.13 13.47 -11.20
C LEU A 121 8.35 12.93 -9.99
N ALA A 122 7.90 13.83 -9.10
CA ALA A 122 7.06 13.47 -7.96
C ALA A 122 5.76 12.77 -8.41
N ASN A 123 5.15 13.24 -9.49
CA ASN A 123 3.96 12.62 -10.06
C ASN A 123 4.25 11.28 -10.75
N ALA A 124 5.43 11.12 -11.36
CA ALA A 124 5.85 9.89 -12.03
C ALA A 124 6.01 8.73 -11.04
N PHE A 125 6.56 9.00 -9.85
CA PHE A 125 6.71 8.02 -8.78
C PHE A 125 5.48 7.88 -7.87
N ARG A 126 4.43 8.69 -8.07
CA ARG A 126 3.20 8.63 -7.28
C ARG A 126 2.47 7.30 -7.50
N ILE A 127 2.25 6.55 -6.43
CA ILE A 127 1.46 5.33 -6.44
C ILE A 127 -0.02 5.67 -6.18
N PRO A 128 -0.95 5.27 -7.06
CA PRO A 128 -2.40 5.44 -6.86
C PRO A 128 -2.93 4.70 -5.62
N ASP A 129 -3.95 5.26 -4.95
CA ASP A 129 -4.50 4.70 -3.70
C ASP A 129 -5.08 3.30 -3.86
N ASP A 130 -5.73 3.00 -4.99
CA ASP A 130 -6.25 1.66 -5.26
C ASP A 130 -5.13 0.61 -5.32
N ILE A 131 -3.95 0.99 -5.83
CA ILE A 131 -2.77 0.14 -5.85
C ILE A 131 -2.16 0.00 -4.45
N ARG A 132 -2.08 1.09 -3.66
CA ARG A 132 -1.61 1.03 -2.25
C ARG A 132 -2.49 0.10 -1.42
N GLN A 133 -3.81 0.29 -1.49
CA GLN A 133 -4.79 -0.52 -0.76
C GLN A 133 -4.74 -1.99 -1.20
N ARG A 134 -4.65 -2.26 -2.51
CA ARG A 134 -4.52 -3.63 -3.03
C ARG A 134 -3.21 -4.29 -2.58
N ALA A 135 -2.10 -3.54 -2.54
CA ALA A 135 -0.84 -4.04 -2.03
C ALA A 135 -0.97 -4.43 -0.55
N ILE A 136 -1.45 -3.53 0.31
CA ILE A 136 -1.63 -3.83 1.74
C ILE A 136 -2.57 -5.01 1.96
N LEU A 137 -3.71 -5.07 1.25
CA LEU A 137 -4.65 -6.20 1.33
C LEU A 137 -3.96 -7.54 1.05
N ARG A 138 -3.16 -7.61 -0.03
CA ARG A 138 -2.46 -8.84 -0.41
C ARG A 138 -1.31 -9.19 0.54
N ILE A 139 -0.60 -8.19 1.06
CA ILE A 139 0.47 -8.37 2.05
C ILE A 139 -0.10 -8.92 3.36
N LYS A 140 -1.29 -8.47 3.77
CA LYS A 140 -2.00 -9.00 4.96
C LYS A 140 -2.50 -10.44 4.72
N GLY A 141 -2.96 -10.75 3.52
CA GLY A 141 -3.48 -12.08 3.18
C GLY A 141 -2.42 -13.20 3.10
N SER A 142 -2.88 -14.39 2.67
CA SER A 142 -2.00 -15.53 2.41
C SER A 142 -1.22 -15.33 1.11
N LEU A 143 0.11 -15.44 1.18
CA LEU A 143 1.01 -15.16 0.05
C LEU A 143 1.30 -16.44 -0.75
N PRO A 144 1.24 -16.42 -2.10
CA PRO A 144 1.29 -17.64 -2.91
C PRO A 144 2.71 -18.22 -3.12
N THR A 145 3.74 -17.38 -3.31
CA THR A 145 5.07 -17.84 -3.75
C THR A 145 6.18 -17.54 -2.76
N SER A 146 7.22 -18.38 -2.73
CA SER A 146 8.42 -18.17 -1.89
C SER A 146 9.20 -16.91 -2.26
N LYS A 147 9.27 -16.55 -3.56
CA LYS A 147 10.02 -15.36 -4.02
C LYS A 147 9.43 -14.06 -3.46
N VAL A 148 8.12 -13.86 -3.58
CA VAL A 148 7.45 -12.66 -3.04
C VAL A 148 7.57 -12.61 -1.52
N ARG A 149 7.40 -13.74 -0.83
CA ARG A 149 7.60 -13.83 0.63
C ARG A 149 9.01 -13.37 1.02
N LYS A 150 10.04 -13.80 0.29
CA LYS A 150 11.44 -13.42 0.56
C LYS A 150 11.66 -11.92 0.40
N ILE A 151 11.16 -11.34 -0.70
CA ILE A 151 11.25 -9.89 -0.97
C ILE A 151 10.61 -9.11 0.18
N LEU A 152 9.37 -9.46 0.55
CA LEU A 152 8.63 -8.78 1.61
C LEU A 152 9.34 -8.84 2.96
N LEU A 153 9.87 -10.01 3.34
CA LEU A 153 10.62 -10.15 4.58
C LEU A 153 11.92 -9.33 4.56
N LEU A 154 12.64 -9.32 3.43
CA LEU A 154 13.84 -8.48 3.28
C LEU A 154 13.49 -6.99 3.39
N ARG A 155 12.37 -6.54 2.83
CA ARG A 155 11.92 -5.14 2.97
C ARG A 155 11.55 -4.80 4.41
N ALA A 156 10.89 -5.72 5.13
CA ALA A 156 10.64 -5.55 6.56
C ALA A 156 11.94 -5.42 7.36
N HIS A 157 12.92 -6.28 7.08
CA HIS A 157 14.24 -6.25 7.70
C HIS A 157 14.94 -4.90 7.49
N TYR A 158 15.04 -4.45 6.22
CA TYR A 158 15.69 -3.17 5.91
C TYR A 158 14.97 -1.97 6.52
N ALA A 159 13.64 -1.99 6.57
CA ALA A 159 12.87 -0.93 7.21
C ALA A 159 13.13 -0.84 8.71
N GLN A 160 13.26 -2.00 9.38
CA GLN A 160 13.52 -2.06 10.81
C GLN A 160 14.93 -1.57 11.15
N LEU A 161 15.92 -1.90 10.33
CA LEU A 161 17.31 -1.49 10.54
C LEU A 161 17.60 -0.06 10.07
N GLY A 162 16.79 0.48 9.15
CA GLY A 162 17.06 1.75 8.50
C GLY A 162 18.26 1.71 7.55
N ALA A 163 18.68 0.52 7.10
CA ALA A 163 19.85 0.32 6.25
C ALA A 163 19.66 -0.86 5.28
N LEU A 164 20.25 -0.74 4.08
CA LEU A 164 20.33 -1.81 3.09
C LEU A 164 21.54 -2.70 3.38
N GLU A 165 21.37 -3.68 4.27
CA GLU A 165 22.39 -4.72 4.53
C GLU A 165 22.46 -5.73 3.37
N LEU A 166 23.66 -6.23 3.10
CA LEU A 166 23.87 -7.26 2.07
C LEU A 166 23.39 -8.62 2.61
N PRO A 167 22.36 -9.24 2.01
CA PRO A 167 21.88 -10.53 2.46
C PRO A 167 22.91 -11.63 2.14
N PRO A 168 22.96 -12.73 2.92
CA PRO A 168 23.84 -13.85 2.63
C PRO A 168 23.47 -14.51 1.29
N ARG A 169 24.48 -15.06 0.60
CA ARG A 169 24.32 -15.71 -0.71
C ARG A 169 23.22 -16.78 -0.74
N GLN A 170 23.10 -17.56 0.33
CA GLN A 170 22.00 -18.51 0.52
C GLN A 170 21.10 -18.04 1.65
N LEU A 171 19.87 -17.69 1.27
CA LEU A 171 18.83 -17.23 2.18
C LEU A 171 17.53 -17.97 1.86
N GLY A 172 17.04 -18.73 2.84
CA GLY A 172 15.80 -19.48 2.82
C GLY A 172 14.71 -18.80 3.64
N ILE A 173 13.54 -19.42 3.66
CA ILE A 173 12.40 -18.99 4.50
C ILE A 173 12.08 -20.13 5.46
N ALA A 174 11.99 -19.84 6.75
CA ALA A 174 11.39 -20.72 7.72
C ALA A 174 9.87 -20.51 7.76
N GLN A 175 9.12 -21.60 7.58
CA GLN A 175 7.70 -21.67 7.86
C GLN A 175 7.55 -22.12 9.32
N LEU A 176 7.07 -21.22 10.17
CA LEU A 176 7.03 -21.38 11.62
C LEU A 176 5.89 -22.30 12.09
N LEU A 177 4.79 -22.31 11.34
CA LEU A 177 3.58 -23.02 11.74
C LEU A 177 3.53 -24.42 11.10
N PRO A 178 3.38 -25.49 11.89
CA PRO A 178 3.19 -26.85 11.38
C PRO A 178 1.76 -27.12 10.95
N SER A 179 1.61 -28.14 10.12
CA SER A 179 0.32 -28.69 9.70
C SER A 179 -0.39 -29.40 10.85
N ASP A 180 0.36 -30.11 11.69
CA ASP A 180 -0.16 -30.88 12.83
C ASP A 180 0.11 -30.19 14.18
N ALA A 181 -0.34 -30.82 15.28
CA ALA A 181 0.01 -30.41 16.63
C ALA A 181 1.53 -30.56 16.86
N MET A 182 2.13 -29.56 17.51
CA MET A 182 3.57 -29.55 17.80
C MET A 182 3.83 -28.93 19.18
N PRO A 183 4.76 -29.48 19.96
CA PRO A 183 5.19 -28.87 21.22
C PRO A 183 5.67 -27.42 21.05
N GLY A 184 5.18 -26.52 21.90
CA GLY A 184 5.49 -25.09 21.88
C GLY A 184 4.67 -24.28 20.87
N VAL A 185 3.65 -24.87 20.25
CA VAL A 185 2.61 -24.16 19.48
C VAL A 185 1.29 -24.26 20.23
N ALA A 186 0.67 -23.13 20.54
CA ALA A 186 -0.57 -23.10 21.32
C ALA A 186 -1.73 -23.78 20.56
N THR A 187 -2.61 -24.45 21.31
CA THR A 187 -3.72 -25.24 20.73
C THR A 187 -4.81 -24.38 20.08
N ASN A 188 -4.93 -23.11 20.49
CA ASN A 188 -5.90 -22.14 19.96
C ASN A 188 -5.46 -21.45 18.67
N VAL A 189 -4.32 -21.83 18.10
CA VAL A 189 -3.84 -21.29 16.82
C VAL A 189 -4.64 -21.91 15.67
N ASP A 190 -5.41 -21.07 14.97
CA ASP A 190 -6.05 -21.43 13.72
C ASP A 190 -5.00 -21.57 12.61
N ARG A 191 -4.63 -22.81 12.31
CA ARG A 191 -3.59 -23.11 11.33
C ARG A 191 -4.00 -22.69 9.93
N GLU A 192 -5.25 -22.95 9.55
CA GLU A 192 -5.77 -22.66 8.22
C GLU A 192 -5.76 -21.16 7.94
N GLN A 193 -6.18 -20.36 8.92
CA GLN A 193 -6.14 -18.90 8.83
C GLN A 193 -4.71 -18.37 8.62
N TRP A 194 -3.72 -18.96 9.29
CA TRP A 194 -2.35 -18.44 9.35
C TRP A 194 -1.40 -18.97 8.26
N VAL A 195 -1.79 -19.99 7.49
CA VAL A 195 -0.96 -20.56 6.42
C VAL A 195 -0.55 -19.48 5.42
N GLY A 196 0.76 -19.34 5.20
CA GLY A 196 1.32 -18.49 4.16
C GLY A 196 1.27 -16.99 4.44
N ARG A 197 0.82 -16.57 5.64
CA ARG A 197 0.84 -15.17 6.09
C ARG A 197 2.20 -14.78 6.66
N LEU A 198 2.54 -13.50 6.61
CA LEU A 198 3.87 -13.02 7.05
C LEU A 198 4.20 -13.32 8.52
N GLY A 199 3.20 -13.38 9.41
CA GLY A 199 3.38 -13.70 10.82
C GLY A 199 4.02 -15.08 11.05
N THR A 200 3.80 -16.03 10.12
CA THR A 200 4.32 -17.41 10.19
C THR A 200 5.61 -17.62 9.41
N LEU A 201 6.27 -16.55 8.97
CA LEU A 201 7.46 -16.62 8.11
C LEU A 201 8.65 -15.88 8.71
N ALA A 202 9.83 -16.49 8.66
CA ALA A 202 11.10 -15.85 9.01
C ALA A 202 12.17 -16.12 7.94
N LEU A 203 13.20 -15.28 7.89
CA LEU A 203 14.39 -15.45 7.08
C LEU A 203 15.38 -16.35 7.81
N VAL A 204 15.97 -17.29 7.08
CA VAL A 204 17.01 -18.19 7.59
C VAL A 204 18.15 -18.28 6.61
N ARG A 205 19.37 -18.36 7.11
CA ARG A 205 20.54 -18.63 6.27
C ARG A 205 20.50 -20.09 5.78
N GLY A 206 20.80 -20.29 4.51
CA GLY A 206 20.83 -21.62 3.90
C GLY A 206 19.46 -22.08 3.43
N GLU A 207 19.13 -23.34 3.70
CA GLU A 207 17.90 -23.96 3.22
C GLU A 207 16.66 -23.51 3.97
N SER A 208 15.53 -23.53 3.27
CA SER A 208 14.22 -23.23 3.86
C SER A 208 13.84 -24.30 4.88
N ILE A 209 13.31 -23.88 6.01
CA ILE A 209 12.86 -24.78 7.08
C ILE A 209 11.34 -24.91 6.99
N LYS A 210 10.83 -26.14 7.11
CA LYS A 210 9.40 -26.41 7.31
C LYS A 210 9.20 -26.92 8.73
N ALA A 211 8.28 -26.30 9.46
CA ALA A 211 7.96 -26.71 10.82
C ALA A 211 7.68 -28.21 10.94
N ASP A 212 6.94 -28.80 10.00
CA ASP A 212 6.59 -30.23 9.98
C ASP A 212 7.80 -31.18 10.08
N ARG A 213 9.00 -30.73 9.69
CA ARG A 213 10.24 -31.53 9.74
C ARG A 213 11.11 -31.25 10.96
N ALA A 214 10.76 -30.25 11.77
CA ALA A 214 11.59 -29.77 12.87
C ALA A 214 11.27 -30.46 14.22
N GLY A 215 10.10 -31.08 14.36
CA GLY A 215 9.70 -31.85 15.53
C GLY A 215 9.24 -31.02 16.75
N SER A 216 9.78 -29.82 16.97
CA SER A 216 9.34 -28.90 18.03
C SER A 216 9.56 -27.42 17.67
N TRP A 217 8.79 -26.54 18.31
CA TRP A 217 8.98 -25.08 18.19
C TRP A 217 10.39 -24.65 18.63
N GLU A 218 10.90 -25.20 19.73
CA GLU A 218 12.23 -24.87 20.24
C GLU A 218 13.34 -25.18 19.23
N HIS A 219 13.23 -26.29 18.49
CA HIS A 219 14.20 -26.64 17.45
C HIS A 219 14.16 -25.64 16.27
N ILE A 220 12.98 -25.12 15.93
CA ILE A 220 12.83 -24.06 14.93
C ILE A 220 13.48 -22.78 15.44
N ARG A 221 13.17 -22.36 16.67
CA ARG A 221 13.67 -21.14 17.31
C ARG A 221 15.20 -21.10 17.36
N GLN A 222 15.84 -22.20 17.77
CA GLN A 222 17.30 -22.31 17.82
C GLN A 222 18.00 -22.19 16.46
N ARG A 223 17.29 -22.48 15.36
CA ARG A 223 17.81 -22.31 14.00
C ARG A 223 17.60 -20.90 13.45
N ILE A 224 16.69 -20.13 14.04
CA ILE A 224 16.33 -18.77 13.64
C ILE A 224 16.90 -17.80 14.67
N VAL A 225 18.24 -17.76 14.70
CA VAL A 225 19.02 -16.88 15.56
C VAL A 225 19.91 -16.02 14.67
N PRO A 226 20.08 -14.73 14.98
CA PRO A 226 21.00 -13.86 14.26
C PRO A 226 22.40 -14.50 14.20
N GLN A 227 22.88 -14.77 12.99
CA GLN A 227 24.23 -15.27 12.75
C GLN A 227 25.01 -14.24 11.94
N ALA A 228 26.35 -14.32 11.96
CA ALA A 228 27.23 -13.35 11.32
C ALA A 228 26.78 -13.02 9.88
N GLY A 229 26.53 -11.72 9.62
CA GLY A 229 26.14 -11.19 8.31
C GLY A 229 24.70 -10.68 8.17
N MET A 230 23.81 -10.91 9.14
CA MET A 230 22.50 -10.23 9.21
C MET A 230 22.23 -9.75 10.64
N SER A 231 21.88 -8.47 10.78
CA SER A 231 21.51 -7.93 12.09
C SER A 231 20.19 -8.56 12.62
N PRO A 232 20.01 -8.66 13.95
CA PRO A 232 18.75 -9.10 14.55
C PRO A 232 17.57 -8.21 14.11
N SER A 233 16.45 -8.85 13.76
CA SER A 233 15.21 -8.17 13.35
C SER A 233 14.02 -9.09 13.56
N ILE A 234 12.79 -8.57 13.44
CA ILE A 234 11.56 -9.36 13.62
C ILE A 234 11.45 -10.55 12.65
N VAL A 235 12.17 -10.50 11.52
CA VAL A 235 12.20 -11.57 10.52
C VAL A 235 13.44 -12.46 10.61
N THR A 236 14.44 -12.15 11.42
CA THR A 236 15.69 -12.94 11.55
C THR A 236 15.93 -13.46 12.97
N ASP A 237 15.16 -13.00 13.94
CA ASP A 237 15.28 -13.36 15.35
C ASP A 237 13.90 -13.67 15.93
N LEU A 238 13.78 -14.84 16.56
CA LEU A 238 12.56 -15.30 17.25
C LEU A 238 12.85 -15.66 18.71
N SER A 239 14.00 -15.24 19.24
CA SER A 239 14.43 -15.55 20.61
C SER A 239 13.43 -15.11 21.68
N ASN A 240 12.65 -14.06 21.41
CA ASN A 240 11.63 -13.50 22.30
C ASN A 240 10.26 -14.22 22.25
N ILE A 241 10.12 -15.30 21.48
CA ILE A 241 8.87 -16.05 21.35
C ILE A 241 9.07 -17.45 21.95
N ASP A 242 8.72 -17.59 23.23
CA ASP A 242 8.83 -18.87 23.94
C ASP A 242 7.77 -19.90 23.49
N GLU A 243 6.56 -19.42 23.21
CA GLU A 243 5.45 -20.22 22.67
C GLU A 243 4.81 -19.50 21.48
N LEU A 244 4.50 -20.24 20.42
CA LEU A 244 3.82 -19.70 19.25
C LEU A 244 2.31 -19.61 19.50
N THR A 245 1.85 -18.44 19.95
CA THR A 245 0.43 -18.14 20.21
C THR A 245 -0.22 -17.35 19.07
N SER A 246 -1.55 -17.32 19.01
CA SER A 246 -2.30 -16.50 18.06
C SER A 246 -2.00 -15.00 18.21
N GLU A 247 -1.77 -14.53 19.44
CA GLU A 247 -1.42 -13.14 19.74
C GLU A 247 -0.01 -12.79 19.25
N ALA A 248 0.96 -13.69 19.47
CA ALA A 248 2.33 -13.51 18.98
C ALA A 248 2.35 -13.45 17.45
N LEU A 249 1.60 -14.34 16.78
CA LEU A 249 1.45 -14.34 15.33
C LEU A 249 0.79 -13.05 14.82
N SER A 250 -0.27 -12.58 15.47
CA SER A 250 -0.97 -11.33 15.07
C SER A 250 -0.08 -10.12 15.21
N THR A 251 0.52 -9.94 16.39
CA THR A 251 1.42 -8.81 16.69
C THR A 251 2.57 -8.76 15.69
N ARG A 252 3.20 -9.92 15.45
CA ARG A 252 4.30 -10.04 14.50
C ARG A 252 3.86 -9.76 13.07
N HIS A 253 2.69 -10.27 12.66
CA HIS A 253 2.15 -10.05 11.33
C HIS A 253 1.89 -8.57 11.07
N GLU A 254 1.24 -7.88 12.00
CA GLU A 254 0.93 -6.45 11.92
C GLU A 254 2.20 -5.60 11.83
N GLU A 255 3.22 -5.90 12.65
CA GLU A 255 4.48 -5.17 12.61
C GLU A 255 5.23 -5.38 11.29
N ILE A 256 5.28 -6.60 10.75
CA ILE A 256 5.92 -6.87 9.45
C ILE A 256 5.19 -6.14 8.33
N VAL A 257 3.85 -6.17 8.32
CA VAL A 257 3.04 -5.43 7.34
C VAL A 257 3.36 -3.93 7.41
N ARG A 258 3.44 -3.37 8.62
CA ARG A 258 3.76 -1.97 8.85
C ARG A 258 5.18 -1.61 8.42
N LEU A 259 6.17 -2.45 8.68
CA LEU A 259 7.55 -2.27 8.24
C LEU A 259 7.66 -2.25 6.71
N ILE A 260 6.98 -3.18 6.02
CA ILE A 260 6.91 -3.18 4.54
C ILE A 260 6.23 -1.92 4.02
N ALA A 261 5.12 -1.51 4.65
CA ALA A 261 4.41 -0.30 4.26
C ALA A 261 5.27 0.96 4.45
N ARG A 262 6.08 1.02 5.50
CA ARG A 262 7.06 2.10 5.73
C ARG A 262 8.18 2.08 4.69
N PHE A 263 8.73 0.90 4.38
CA PHE A 263 9.78 0.75 3.39
C PHE A 263 9.39 1.36 2.03
N TRP A 264 8.16 1.10 1.59
CA TRP A 264 7.63 1.65 0.33
C TRP A 264 6.86 2.97 0.48
N ASP A 265 6.86 3.59 1.66
CA ASP A 265 6.11 4.83 1.93
C ASP A 265 4.63 4.73 1.45
N ILE A 266 3.94 3.66 1.85
CA ILE A 266 2.51 3.42 1.56
C ILE A 266 1.69 3.21 2.83
N VAL A 267 2.19 3.70 3.97
CA VAL A 267 1.44 3.64 5.25
C VAL A 267 0.12 4.38 5.12
N HIS A 268 0.11 5.53 4.45
CA HIS A 268 -1.09 6.34 4.27
C HIS A 268 -1.53 6.41 2.80
N ASP A 269 -2.84 6.47 2.59
CA ASP A 269 -3.41 6.87 1.30
C ASP A 269 -3.46 8.39 1.14
N SER A 270 -3.96 8.88 -0.01
CA SER A 270 -4.00 10.32 -0.28
C SER A 270 -4.92 11.13 0.66
N ASP A 271 -5.84 10.46 1.37
CA ASP A 271 -6.72 11.08 2.37
C ASP A 271 -6.17 10.89 3.81
N GLY A 272 -4.95 10.37 3.98
CA GLY A 272 -4.29 10.24 5.29
C GLY A 272 -4.73 9.01 6.09
N VAL A 273 -5.42 8.04 5.49
CA VAL A 273 -5.85 6.81 6.19
C VAL A 273 -4.65 5.88 6.40
N ASP A 274 -4.37 5.49 7.66
CA ASP A 274 -3.39 4.43 8.00
C ASP A 274 -3.87 3.08 7.46
N LEU A 275 -3.29 2.65 6.33
CA LEU A 275 -3.68 1.44 5.62
C LEU A 275 -3.33 0.15 6.38
N PRO A 276 -2.12 -0.01 6.96
CA PRO A 276 -1.79 -1.15 7.81
C PRO A 276 -2.76 -1.37 8.99
N ALA A 277 -3.32 -0.31 9.57
CA ALA A 277 -4.25 -0.39 10.71
C ALA A 277 -5.64 -0.95 10.34
N LEU A 278 -5.99 -0.97 9.06
CA LEU A 278 -7.30 -1.45 8.60
C LEU A 278 -7.38 -2.97 8.60
N THR A 279 -8.57 -3.50 8.87
CA THR A 279 -8.88 -4.92 8.67
C THR A 279 -8.89 -5.29 7.18
N GLU A 280 -8.67 -6.56 6.86
CA GLU A 280 -8.78 -7.05 5.48
C GLU A 280 -10.18 -6.77 4.89
N GLY A 281 -11.24 -6.89 5.69
CA GLY A 281 -12.60 -6.58 5.27
C GLY A 281 -12.81 -5.10 4.91
N GLU A 282 -12.15 -4.17 5.61
CA GLU A 282 -12.17 -2.74 5.27
C GLU A 282 -11.44 -2.46 3.96
N LEU A 283 -10.27 -3.08 3.76
CA LEU A 283 -9.49 -2.97 2.52
C LEU A 283 -10.22 -3.58 1.31
N VAL A 284 -10.94 -4.70 1.49
CA VAL A 284 -11.77 -5.26 0.42
C VAL A 284 -12.88 -4.28 0.02
N ARG A 285 -13.55 -3.65 0.99
CA ARG A 285 -14.60 -2.65 0.71
C ARG A 285 -14.04 -1.43 -0.05
N SER A 286 -12.83 -1.00 0.26
CA SER A 286 -12.20 0.14 -0.42
C SER A 286 -11.78 -0.18 -1.84
N THR A 287 -11.17 -1.35 -2.04
CA THR A 287 -10.66 -1.78 -3.35
C THR A 287 -11.76 -2.06 -4.37
N VAL A 288 -12.93 -2.56 -3.93
CA VAL A 288 -14.10 -2.78 -4.82
C VAL A 288 -14.80 -1.47 -5.17
N GLY A 289 -14.76 -0.47 -4.28
CA GLY A 289 -15.44 0.81 -4.43
C GLY A 289 -14.67 1.89 -5.21
N GLY A 290 -13.39 1.65 -5.56
CA GLY A 290 -12.53 2.59 -6.30
C GLY A 290 -12.33 3.96 -5.64
N ASN A 291 -12.72 4.10 -4.37
CA ASN A 291 -12.66 5.36 -3.61
C ASN A 291 -11.80 5.14 -2.36
N SER A 292 -11.00 6.15 -1.99
CA SER A 292 -10.27 6.14 -0.71
C SER A 292 -11.23 5.87 0.46
N LEU A 293 -10.71 5.21 1.50
CA LEU A 293 -11.48 4.90 2.70
C LEU A 293 -11.96 6.13 3.45
N ALA A 294 -11.31 7.29 3.35
CA ALA A 294 -11.87 8.51 3.94
C ALA A 294 -13.09 9.00 3.15
N ARG A 295 -13.06 8.87 1.81
CA ARG A 295 -14.21 9.13 0.94
C ARG A 295 -15.31 8.06 1.05
N SER A 296 -14.93 6.82 1.39
CA SER A 296 -15.82 5.66 1.60
C SER A 296 -16.30 5.51 3.05
N ARG A 297 -15.70 6.19 4.03
CA ARG A 297 -16.25 6.31 5.39
C ARG A 297 -17.44 7.23 5.25
N ARG A 298 -18.60 6.64 4.94
CA ARG A 298 -19.87 7.36 4.86
C ARG A 298 -19.99 8.16 6.15
N ILE A 299 -19.84 9.49 6.04
CA ILE A 299 -20.05 10.40 7.17
C ILE A 299 -21.48 10.13 7.66
N LEU A 300 -21.59 9.55 8.85
CA LEU A 300 -22.86 9.24 9.46
C LEU A 300 -23.44 10.51 10.06
N LEU A 301 -24.77 10.55 10.18
CA LEU A 301 -25.45 11.66 10.86
C LEU A 301 -24.98 11.77 12.33
N SER A 302 -24.67 10.65 12.97
CA SER A 302 -24.03 10.59 14.31
C SER A 302 -22.67 11.28 14.36
N ASP A 303 -21.86 11.18 13.31
CA ASP A 303 -20.55 11.83 13.26
C ASP A 303 -20.69 13.36 13.23
N VAL A 304 -21.66 13.85 12.45
CA VAL A 304 -21.96 15.28 12.30
C VAL A 304 -22.53 15.85 13.60
N VAL A 305 -23.36 15.08 14.31
CA VAL A 305 -23.89 15.45 15.64
C VAL A 305 -22.78 15.44 16.70
N ALA A 306 -21.95 14.40 16.73
CA ALA A 306 -20.86 14.28 17.70
C ALA A 306 -19.82 15.42 17.59
N ARG A 307 -19.67 16.00 16.39
CA ARG A 307 -18.78 17.16 16.15
C ARG A 307 -19.50 18.51 16.25
N GLY A 308 -20.76 18.54 16.68
CA GLY A 308 -21.53 19.77 16.93
C GLY A 308 -21.87 20.57 15.68
N LEU A 309 -21.78 19.98 14.47
CA LEU A 309 -22.25 20.64 13.25
C LEU A 309 -23.77 20.59 13.13
N LEU A 310 -24.38 19.57 13.73
CA LEU A 310 -25.81 19.47 14.05
C LEU A 310 -25.96 19.25 15.55
N SER A 311 -26.98 19.86 16.13
CA SER A 311 -27.32 19.67 17.54
C SER A 311 -28.54 18.74 17.68
N PRO A 312 -28.60 17.91 18.74
CA PRO A 312 -29.83 17.22 19.09
C PRO A 312 -30.96 18.24 19.27
N GLY A 313 -32.10 18.02 18.61
CA GLY A 313 -33.21 18.97 18.55
C GLY A 313 -33.22 19.87 17.30
N ASP A 314 -32.16 19.87 16.48
CA ASP A 314 -32.17 20.59 15.20
C ASP A 314 -33.30 20.06 14.30
N GLU A 315 -34.14 20.96 13.79
CA GLU A 315 -35.14 20.63 12.78
C GLU A 315 -34.55 20.71 11.37
N LEU A 316 -34.78 19.67 10.58
CA LEU A 316 -34.49 19.64 9.14
C LEU A 316 -35.81 19.69 8.36
N VAL A 317 -35.86 20.60 7.38
CA VAL A 317 -37.01 20.87 6.55
C VAL A 317 -36.72 20.48 5.11
N TRP A 318 -37.66 19.78 4.49
CA TRP A 318 -37.68 19.52 3.06
C TRP A 318 -38.96 20.07 2.46
N ALA A 319 -38.85 21.17 1.74
CA ALA A 319 -39.94 21.76 0.96
C ALA A 319 -39.92 21.24 -0.48
N ARG A 320 -41.10 20.91 -1.03
CA ARG A 320 -41.33 20.54 -2.43
C ARG A 320 -42.23 21.58 -3.10
N PRO A 321 -41.68 22.69 -3.60
CA PRO A 321 -42.47 23.82 -4.12
C PRO A 321 -43.43 23.43 -5.23
N THR A 322 -43.04 22.50 -6.09
CA THR A 322 -43.85 22.02 -7.23
C THR A 322 -45.05 21.17 -6.81
N LYS A 323 -45.01 20.55 -5.60
CA LYS A 323 -46.08 19.69 -5.09
C LYS A 323 -46.83 20.30 -3.89
N GLY A 324 -46.32 21.39 -3.32
CA GLY A 324 -46.90 22.06 -2.16
C GLY A 324 -46.61 21.39 -0.81
N ASP A 325 -45.87 20.28 -0.79
CA ASP A 325 -45.58 19.53 0.44
C ASP A 325 -44.36 20.08 1.19
N GLU A 326 -44.44 20.10 2.53
CA GLU A 326 -43.30 20.36 3.41
C GLU A 326 -43.18 19.28 4.49
N PHE A 327 -42.01 18.66 4.58
CA PHE A 327 -41.69 17.64 5.57
C PHE A 327 -40.69 18.16 6.59
N ARG A 328 -40.86 17.75 7.85
CA ARG A 328 -39.98 18.11 8.97
C ARG A 328 -39.56 16.87 9.74
N VAL A 329 -38.27 16.81 10.08
CA VAL A 329 -37.68 15.78 10.93
C VAL A 329 -36.77 16.41 11.97
N THR A 330 -36.66 15.79 13.14
CA THR A 330 -35.86 16.29 14.26
C THR A 330 -34.63 15.41 14.46
N VAL A 331 -33.46 16.02 14.61
CA VAL A 331 -32.21 15.30 14.89
C VAL A 331 -32.19 14.81 16.34
N THR A 332 -31.91 13.53 16.57
CA THR A 332 -31.81 12.94 17.93
C THR A 332 -30.39 12.98 18.48
N GLY A 333 -30.25 12.78 19.79
CA GLY A 333 -28.93 12.70 20.47
C GLY A 333 -28.03 11.57 19.96
N ALA A 334 -28.61 10.49 19.44
CA ALA A 334 -27.88 9.36 18.86
C ALA A 334 -27.50 9.58 17.38
N GLY A 335 -27.82 10.74 16.79
CA GLY A 335 -27.59 11.00 15.38
C GLY A 335 -28.55 10.27 14.45
N GLN A 336 -29.81 10.12 14.86
CA GLN A 336 -30.91 9.61 14.04
C GLN A 336 -31.86 10.77 13.69
N LEU A 337 -32.82 10.51 12.80
CA LEU A 337 -33.89 11.45 12.47
C LEU A 337 -35.21 10.92 13.00
N GLN A 338 -35.89 11.72 13.82
CA GLN A 338 -37.24 11.45 14.29
C GLN A 338 -38.25 12.13 13.37
N LEU A 339 -39.19 11.34 12.88
CA LEU A 339 -40.32 11.79 12.07
C LEU A 339 -41.45 12.33 12.97
N LYS A 340 -42.39 13.09 12.39
CA LYS A 340 -43.57 13.61 13.10
C LYS A 340 -44.43 12.52 13.77
N ASN A 341 -44.44 11.31 13.24
CA ASN A 341 -45.15 10.17 13.80
C ASN A 341 -44.40 9.47 14.95
N GLY A 342 -43.27 10.02 15.40
CA GLY A 342 -42.45 9.50 16.49
C GLY A 342 -41.43 8.42 16.09
N THR A 343 -41.51 7.89 14.86
CA THR A 343 -40.56 6.89 14.36
C THR A 343 -39.17 7.47 14.16
N THR A 344 -38.12 6.73 14.49
CA THR A 344 -36.73 7.12 14.25
C THR A 344 -36.11 6.33 13.09
N VAL A 345 -35.32 7.01 12.27
CA VAL A 345 -34.60 6.42 11.14
C VAL A 345 -33.12 6.80 11.16
N ASN A 346 -32.28 5.85 10.72
CA ASN A 346 -30.82 5.95 10.82
C ASN A 346 -30.15 6.67 9.64
N SER A 347 -30.92 7.16 8.66
CA SER A 347 -30.35 7.90 7.53
C SER A 347 -31.28 8.96 6.94
N PRO A 348 -30.74 10.06 6.37
CA PRO A 348 -31.54 11.07 5.66
C PRO A 348 -32.35 10.51 4.48
N THR A 349 -31.82 9.50 3.79
CA THR A 349 -32.52 8.84 2.66
C THR A 349 -33.70 8.02 3.14
N ALA A 350 -33.55 7.28 4.25
CA ALA A 350 -34.66 6.55 4.87
C ALA A 350 -35.75 7.52 5.35
N ALA A 351 -35.39 8.70 5.83
CA ALA A 351 -36.37 9.75 6.16
C ALA A 351 -37.16 10.20 4.93
N CYS A 352 -36.50 10.43 3.78
CA CYS A 352 -37.20 10.78 2.54
C CYS A 352 -38.20 9.71 2.09
N GLU A 353 -37.80 8.44 2.18
CA GLU A 353 -38.64 7.29 1.82
C GLU A 353 -39.85 7.19 2.77
N ALA A 354 -39.63 7.36 4.08
CA ALA A 354 -40.67 7.27 5.08
C ALA A 354 -41.66 8.47 5.07
N VAL A 355 -41.21 9.69 4.77
CA VAL A 355 -42.11 10.87 4.75
C VAL A 355 -42.83 11.06 3.42
N ALA A 356 -42.24 10.62 2.31
CA ALA A 356 -42.71 11.00 0.98
C ALA A 356 -42.84 9.83 -0.01
N GLY A 357 -42.63 8.59 0.43
CA GLY A 357 -42.80 7.38 -0.38
C GLY A 357 -41.86 7.27 -1.58
N SER A 358 -40.79 8.08 -1.63
CA SER A 358 -39.91 8.19 -2.79
C SER A 358 -38.47 8.44 -2.37
N ARG A 359 -37.50 7.83 -3.05
CA ARG A 359 -36.08 8.13 -2.86
C ARG A 359 -35.73 9.48 -3.49
N ALA A 360 -35.13 10.36 -2.70
CA ALA A 360 -34.61 11.66 -3.15
C ALA A 360 -33.13 11.79 -2.79
N ALA A 361 -32.45 12.77 -3.39
CA ALA A 361 -31.08 13.15 -3.04
C ALA A 361 -31.05 13.80 -1.65
N ALA A 362 -31.11 12.98 -0.61
CA ALA A 362 -31.40 13.39 0.77
C ALA A 362 -30.49 14.52 1.30
N LEU A 363 -29.21 14.51 0.92
CA LEU A 363 -28.26 15.54 1.36
C LEU A 363 -28.54 16.94 0.77
N ASP A 364 -29.21 17.02 -0.38
CA ASP A 364 -29.53 18.28 -1.04
C ASP A 364 -30.89 18.84 -0.61
N VAL A 365 -31.82 17.95 -0.27
CA VAL A 365 -33.21 18.32 -0.01
C VAL A 365 -33.47 18.72 1.43
N TRP A 366 -32.78 18.09 2.40
CA TRP A 366 -32.90 18.44 3.81
C TRP A 366 -32.05 19.68 4.11
N LYS A 367 -32.72 20.72 4.61
CA LYS A 367 -32.08 21.97 5.06
C LYS A 367 -32.38 22.20 6.52
N ARG A 368 -31.38 22.64 7.28
CA ARG A 368 -31.56 23.01 8.68
C ARG A 368 -32.47 24.24 8.78
N SER A 369 -33.49 24.15 9.63
CA SER A 369 -34.50 25.20 9.80
C SER A 369 -33.91 26.52 10.29
N SER A 370 -32.89 26.46 11.16
CA SER A 370 -32.31 27.65 11.80
C SER A 370 -31.51 28.57 10.88
N ASP A 371 -30.85 28.02 9.84
CA ASP A 371 -29.94 28.79 8.98
C ASP A 371 -30.05 28.44 7.48
N GLY A 372 -30.96 27.55 7.12
CA GLY A 372 -31.19 27.13 5.74
C GLY A 372 -30.06 26.30 5.13
N GLN A 373 -29.04 25.89 5.90
CA GLN A 373 -27.92 25.11 5.36
C GLN A 373 -28.37 23.70 5.01
N SER A 374 -27.99 23.22 3.81
CA SER A 374 -28.25 21.84 3.41
C SER A 374 -27.32 20.86 4.14
N LEU A 375 -27.80 19.63 4.33
CA LEU A 375 -26.95 18.55 4.85
C LEU A 375 -25.69 18.35 3.99
N ARG A 376 -25.76 18.54 2.66
CA ARG A 376 -24.57 18.49 1.79
C ARG A 376 -23.51 19.53 2.19
N SER A 377 -23.92 20.74 2.56
CA SER A 377 -23.00 21.79 3.04
C SER A 377 -22.35 21.40 4.36
N LEU A 378 -23.14 20.84 5.28
CA LEU A 378 -22.65 20.37 6.58
C LEU A 378 -21.67 19.19 6.41
N TRP A 379 -21.95 18.26 5.51
CA TRP A 379 -21.06 17.14 5.18
C TRP A 379 -19.74 17.61 4.55
N LYS A 380 -19.80 18.61 3.66
CA LYS A 380 -18.58 19.24 3.11
C LYS A 380 -17.76 19.94 4.19
N THR A 381 -18.42 20.59 5.14
CA THR A 381 -17.76 21.24 6.29
C THR A 381 -17.13 20.21 7.21
N TYR A 382 -17.83 19.11 7.48
CA TYR A 382 -17.32 17.97 8.25
C TYR A 382 -16.06 17.40 7.58
N ALA A 383 -16.14 17.07 6.30
CA ALA A 383 -15.00 16.55 5.54
C ALA A 383 -13.80 17.51 5.57
N ARG A 384 -14.03 18.81 5.37
CA ARG A 384 -12.95 19.81 5.37
C ARG A 384 -12.28 19.99 6.73
N ARG A 385 -13.05 19.93 7.83
CA ARG A 385 -12.57 20.24 9.19
C ARG A 385 -12.07 19.02 9.96
N PHE A 386 -12.62 17.84 9.69
CA PHE A 386 -12.49 16.68 10.57
C PHE A 386 -12.08 15.38 9.87
N ALA A 387 -12.03 15.34 8.54
CA ALA A 387 -11.50 14.19 7.80
C ALA A 387 -10.00 14.34 7.47
N ARG A 388 -9.24 14.98 8.37
CA ARG A 388 -7.78 15.07 8.33
C ARG A 388 -7.14 14.00 9.20
#